data_AF-A0A7W9W915-F1
#
_entry.id   AF-A0A7W9W915-F1
#
_cell.length_a   1.000
_cell.length_b   1.000
_cell.length_c   1.000
_cell.angle_alpha   90.00
_cell.angle_beta   90.00
_cell.angle_gamma   90.00
#
_symmetry.space_group_name_H-M   'P 1'
#
loop_
_entity.id
_entity.type
_entity.pdbx_description
1 polymer ?
#
loop_
_entity_poly.entity_id
_entity_poly.type
_entity_poly.pdbx_seq_one_letter_code
_entity_poly.pdbx_strand_id
1 'polypeptide(L)'
;MPTTKTVNNLPVLNKTITHWDKVETALGERVLLPDGATHDVAIDLAMSIQDAETAVTVERNALSAAQGTRDATRRAAHTVAQQARLSLKGLAKNAPDLYGLPTLLAITSAPAVLLENYTDIASVWERVNALPQARVPAAKLPLRIPLEENNGIVHITLEQFRARIDALRAAADTLATAESTVTEGIVERKRLHEQAGTVVKDYAGVARGLLPAGHALLKTIPTLSAG
;
A
#
# COMPACT_ATOMS: atom_id res chain seq x y z
N MET A 1 -6.06 -4.64 -10.59
CA MET A 1 -7.08 -5.44 -9.88
C MET A 1 -8.45 -5.03 -10.39
N PRO A 2 -9.37 -5.97 -10.69
CA PRO A 2 -10.74 -5.62 -10.96
C PRO A 2 -11.35 -5.07 -9.66
N THR A 3 -11.69 -3.78 -9.65
CA THR A 3 -12.52 -3.19 -8.61
C THR A 3 -13.93 -3.75 -8.77
N THR A 4 -14.21 -4.92 -8.18
CA THR A 4 -15.60 -5.32 -7.96
C THR A 4 -16.26 -4.19 -7.18
N LYS A 5 -17.19 -3.49 -7.83
CA LYS A 5 -17.92 -2.36 -7.27
C LYS A 5 -18.62 -2.83 -5.99
N THR A 6 -18.12 -2.41 -4.83
CA THR A 6 -18.80 -2.66 -3.55
C THR A 6 -20.16 -1.96 -3.61
N VAL A 7 -21.24 -2.69 -3.36
CA VAL A 7 -22.57 -2.07 -3.27
C VAL A 7 -22.59 -1.19 -2.02
N ASN A 8 -22.76 0.12 -2.19
CA ASN A 8 -22.76 1.04 -1.06
C ASN A 8 -24.11 0.99 -0.32
N ASN A 9 -24.17 0.16 0.71
CA ASN A 9 -25.37 -0.02 1.53
C ASN A 9 -25.50 0.97 2.69
N LEU A 10 -24.49 1.79 2.99
CA LEU A 10 -24.51 2.70 4.16
C LEU A 10 -25.67 3.70 4.12
N PRO A 11 -26.00 4.36 2.99
CA PRO A 11 -27.15 5.27 2.94
C PRO A 11 -28.49 4.58 3.22
N VAL A 12 -28.63 3.32 2.81
CA VAL A 12 -29.86 2.54 3.03
C VAL A 12 -29.91 2.01 4.47
N LEU A 13 -28.77 1.63 5.05
CA LEU A 13 -28.65 1.28 6.46
C LEU A 13 -29.02 2.48 7.36
N ASN A 14 -28.50 3.68 7.07
CA ASN A 14 -28.85 4.88 7.84
C ASN A 14 -30.35 5.20 7.78
N LYS A 15 -30.98 5.04 6.61
CA LYS A 15 -32.45 5.14 6.50
C LYS A 15 -33.17 4.06 7.31
N THR A 16 -32.62 2.85 7.33
CA THR A 16 -33.14 1.71 8.09
C THR A 16 -33.12 2.00 9.58
N ILE A 17 -31.99 2.47 10.12
CA ILE A 17 -31.85 2.89 11.51
C ILE A 17 -32.91 3.94 11.89
N THR A 18 -33.08 4.99 11.07
CA THR A 18 -34.12 6.01 11.32
C THR A 18 -35.55 5.46 11.23
N HIS A 19 -35.79 4.49 10.34
CA HIS A 19 -37.11 3.86 10.21
C HIS A 19 -37.38 2.89 11.37
N TRP A 20 -36.36 2.21 11.85
CA TRP A 20 -36.39 1.27 12.98
C TRP A 20 -36.87 1.96 14.25
N ASP A 21 -36.31 3.12 14.60
CA ASP A 21 -36.78 3.94 15.72
C ASP A 21 -38.29 4.21 15.68
N LYS A 22 -38.81 4.53 14.49
CA LYS A 22 -40.24 4.82 14.31
C LYS A 22 -41.09 3.58 14.49
N VAL A 23 -40.59 2.42 14.07
CA VAL A 23 -41.29 1.14 14.24
C VAL A 23 -41.32 0.73 15.70
N GLU A 24 -40.19 0.78 16.41
CA GLU A 24 -40.16 0.48 17.85
C GLU A 24 -41.06 1.42 18.65
N THR A 25 -41.07 2.71 18.31
CA THR A 25 -41.98 3.70 18.90
C THR A 25 -43.45 3.35 18.63
N ALA A 26 -43.80 2.92 17.41
CA ALA A 26 -45.17 2.58 17.05
C ALA A 26 -45.65 1.27 17.70
N LEU A 27 -44.76 0.31 17.90
CA LEU A 27 -45.08 -0.98 18.52
C LEU A 27 -45.03 -0.92 20.05
N GLY A 28 -44.24 0.01 20.63
CA GLY A 28 -44.01 0.10 22.07
C GLY A 28 -43.07 -0.99 22.60
N GLU A 29 -42.37 -1.70 21.73
CA GLU A 29 -41.44 -2.78 22.04
C GLU A 29 -40.21 -2.73 21.15
N ARG A 30 -39.11 -3.36 21.61
CA ARG A 30 -37.88 -3.49 20.82
C ARG A 30 -38.06 -4.52 19.72
N VAL A 31 -37.58 -4.20 18.52
CA VAL A 31 -37.57 -5.12 17.40
C VAL A 31 -36.25 -5.87 17.40
N LEU A 32 -36.34 -7.19 17.24
CA LEU A 32 -35.19 -8.09 17.13
C LEU A 32 -35.19 -8.73 15.74
N LEU A 33 -34.04 -8.72 15.07
CA LEU A 33 -33.87 -9.44 13.80
C LEU A 33 -33.67 -10.95 14.03
N PRO A 34 -33.87 -11.80 13.00
CA PRO A 34 -33.77 -13.25 13.14
C PRO A 34 -32.40 -13.75 13.60
N ASP A 35 -31.33 -13.00 13.35
CA ASP A 35 -29.96 -13.26 13.80
C ASP A 35 -29.67 -12.73 15.21
N GLY A 36 -30.64 -12.08 15.85
CA GLY A 36 -30.50 -11.44 17.15
C GLY A 36 -29.97 -10.00 17.08
N ALA A 37 -29.77 -9.41 15.90
CA ALA A 37 -29.34 -8.03 15.79
C ALA A 37 -30.42 -7.04 16.26
N THR A 38 -29.97 -6.00 16.95
CA THR A 38 -30.81 -4.91 17.48
C THR A 38 -30.55 -3.61 16.74
N HIS A 39 -31.35 -2.59 17.04
CA HIS A 39 -31.15 -1.23 16.52
C HIS A 39 -29.76 -0.68 16.85
N ASP A 40 -29.27 -0.87 18.08
CA ASP A 40 -27.94 -0.43 18.51
C ASP A 40 -26.83 -1.11 17.69
N VAL A 41 -26.96 -2.41 17.41
CA VAL A 41 -26.01 -3.15 16.55
C VAL A 41 -25.99 -2.57 15.14
N ALA A 42 -27.13 -2.12 14.61
CA ALA A 42 -27.19 -1.46 13.30
C ALA A 42 -26.49 -0.10 13.31
N ILE A 43 -26.60 0.67 14.41
CA ILE A 43 -25.88 1.94 14.60
C ILE A 43 -24.37 1.69 14.63
N ASP A 44 -23.91 0.73 15.44
CA ASP A 44 -22.49 0.38 15.54
C ASP A 44 -21.92 -0.08 14.20
N LEU A 45 -22.71 -0.83 13.41
CA LEU A 45 -22.33 -1.24 12.07
C LEU A 45 -22.20 -0.04 11.12
N ALA A 46 -23.10 0.93 11.17
CA ALA A 46 -23.01 2.14 10.36
C ALA A 46 -21.75 2.96 10.69
N MET A 47 -21.41 3.08 11.98
CA MET A 47 -20.16 3.72 12.42
C MET A 47 -18.93 2.94 11.92
N SER A 48 -18.94 1.62 12.07
CA SER A 48 -17.85 0.74 11.61
C SER A 48 -17.60 0.86 10.11
N ILE A 49 -18.66 0.99 9.29
CA ILE A 49 -18.52 1.23 7.85
C ILE A 49 -17.86 2.59 7.59
N GLN A 50 -18.28 3.65 8.28
CA GLN A 50 -17.73 5.00 8.11
C GLN A 50 -16.23 5.04 8.48
N ASP A 51 -15.86 4.34 9.55
CA ASP A 51 -14.47 4.19 9.99
C ASP A 51 -13.66 3.40 8.95
N ALA A 52 -14.20 2.30 8.43
CA ALA A 52 -13.55 1.51 7.39
C ALA A 52 -13.37 2.29 6.07
N GLU A 53 -14.35 3.12 5.66
CA GLU A 53 -14.22 3.99 4.49
C GLU A 53 -13.09 5.02 4.67
N THR A 54 -12.98 5.59 5.87
CA THR A 54 -11.93 6.54 6.24
C THR A 54 -10.57 5.86 6.26
N ALA A 55 -10.47 4.68 6.88
CA ALA A 55 -9.25 3.87 6.96
C ALA A 55 -8.71 3.53 5.56
N VAL A 56 -9.55 2.99 4.67
CA VAL A 56 -9.14 2.67 3.29
C VAL A 56 -8.62 3.89 2.54
N THR A 57 -9.16 5.08 2.81
CA THR A 57 -8.67 6.33 2.21
C THR A 57 -7.28 6.68 2.72
N VAL A 58 -7.05 6.61 4.03
CA VAL A 58 -5.74 6.82 4.66
C VAL A 58 -4.71 5.82 4.14
N GLU A 59 -5.07 4.55 4.07
CA GLU A 59 -4.21 3.46 3.59
C GLU A 59 -3.81 3.65 2.12
N ARG A 60 -4.74 4.11 1.26
CA ARG A 60 -4.41 4.44 -0.14
C ARG A 60 -3.46 5.61 -0.29
N ASN A 61 -3.58 6.61 0.58
CA ASN A 61 -2.63 7.73 0.63
C ASN A 61 -1.24 7.22 1.08
N ALA A 62 -1.19 6.34 2.08
CA ALA A 62 0.04 5.71 2.53
C ALA A 62 0.69 4.86 1.42
N LEU A 63 -0.11 4.07 0.69
CA LEU A 63 0.35 3.31 -0.48
C LEU A 63 0.95 4.23 -1.56
N SER A 64 0.27 5.32 -1.90
CA SER A 64 0.76 6.28 -2.90
C SER A 64 2.08 6.92 -2.44
N ALA A 65 2.21 7.26 -1.16
CA ALA A 65 3.45 7.78 -0.58
C ALA A 65 4.58 6.73 -0.64
N ALA A 66 4.29 5.47 -0.28
CA ALA A 66 5.26 4.37 -0.33
C ALA A 66 5.77 4.11 -1.75
N GLN A 67 4.88 4.17 -2.76
CA GLN A 67 5.26 4.11 -4.17
C GLN A 67 6.22 5.25 -4.54
N GLY A 68 5.90 6.49 -4.17
CA GLY A 68 6.73 7.66 -4.41
C GLY A 68 8.13 7.53 -3.80
N THR A 69 8.20 7.10 -2.53
CA THR A 69 9.46 6.84 -1.82
C THR A 69 10.28 5.76 -2.52
N ARG A 70 9.67 4.62 -2.84
CA ARG A 70 10.36 3.52 -3.54
C ARG A 70 10.92 3.96 -4.90
N ASP A 71 10.20 4.77 -5.66
CA ASP A 71 10.67 5.26 -6.97
C ASP A 71 11.76 6.33 -6.85
N ALA A 72 11.68 7.19 -5.83
CA ALA A 72 12.74 8.15 -5.51
C ALA A 72 14.03 7.43 -5.10
N THR A 73 13.95 6.49 -4.15
CA THR A 73 15.10 5.70 -3.69
C THR A 73 15.67 4.83 -4.81
N ARG A 74 14.82 4.25 -5.67
CA ARG A 74 15.27 3.48 -6.83
C ARG A 74 16.09 4.33 -7.78
N ARG A 75 15.63 5.54 -8.12
CA ARG A 75 16.38 6.49 -8.97
C ARG A 75 17.71 6.86 -8.33
N ALA A 76 17.68 7.22 -7.04
CA ALA A 76 18.88 7.59 -6.31
C ALA A 76 19.93 6.47 -6.25
N ALA A 77 19.52 5.22 -6.04
CA ALA A 77 20.43 4.06 -6.07
C ALA A 77 20.92 3.75 -7.49
N HIS A 78 20.03 3.83 -8.50
CA HIS A 78 20.38 3.57 -9.89
C HIS A 78 21.44 4.52 -10.43
N THR A 79 21.32 5.82 -10.15
CA THR A 79 22.30 6.82 -10.58
C THR A 79 23.68 6.52 -9.98
N VAL A 80 23.74 6.17 -8.70
CA VAL A 80 25.02 5.79 -8.05
C VAL A 80 25.58 4.51 -8.67
N ALA A 81 24.75 3.49 -8.91
CA ALA A 81 25.17 2.25 -9.55
C ALA A 81 25.75 2.48 -10.96
N GLN A 82 25.13 3.39 -11.73
CA GLN A 82 25.63 3.80 -13.05
C GLN A 82 27.01 4.45 -12.95
N GLN A 83 27.17 5.43 -12.07
CA GLN A 83 28.45 6.13 -11.90
C GLN A 83 29.54 5.22 -11.31
N ALA A 84 29.16 4.29 -10.43
CA ALA A 84 30.03 3.23 -9.91
C ALA A 84 30.55 2.38 -11.04
N ARG A 85 29.65 1.89 -11.88
CA ARG A 85 30.00 1.04 -13.01
C ARG A 85 30.95 1.76 -13.98
N LEU A 86 30.69 3.02 -14.30
CA LEU A 86 31.57 3.82 -15.17
C LEU A 86 32.97 4.00 -14.56
N SER A 87 33.03 4.32 -13.26
CA SER A 87 34.29 4.51 -12.54
C SER A 87 35.10 3.21 -12.45
N LEU A 88 34.45 2.10 -12.09
CA LEU A 88 35.07 0.78 -12.01
C LEU A 88 35.57 0.30 -13.37
N LYS A 89 34.81 0.52 -14.45
CA LYS A 89 35.25 0.22 -15.83
C LYS A 89 36.48 1.05 -16.21
N GLY A 90 36.55 2.31 -15.80
CA GLY A 90 37.71 3.17 -16.00
C GLY A 90 38.99 2.62 -15.33
N LEU A 91 38.84 2.00 -14.16
CA LEU A 91 39.95 1.36 -13.43
C LEU A 91 40.32 -0.02 -13.99
N ALA A 92 39.34 -0.80 -14.47
CA ALA A 92 39.56 -2.13 -15.04
C ALA A 92 40.47 -2.14 -16.27
N LYS A 93 40.64 -1.00 -16.97
CA LYS A 93 41.65 -0.85 -18.04
C LYS A 93 43.07 -1.19 -17.59
N ASN A 94 43.38 -1.03 -16.29
CA ASN A 94 44.70 -1.29 -15.72
C ASN A 94 44.72 -2.56 -14.83
N ALA A 95 43.59 -3.26 -14.70
CA ALA A 95 43.43 -4.44 -13.85
C ALA A 95 42.44 -5.43 -14.52
N PRO A 96 42.93 -6.30 -15.44
CA PRO A 96 42.09 -7.19 -16.25
C PRO A 96 41.34 -8.26 -15.45
N ASP A 97 41.76 -8.52 -14.22
CA ASP A 97 41.06 -9.34 -13.22
C ASP A 97 39.71 -8.74 -12.79
N LEU A 98 39.43 -7.48 -13.13
CA LEU A 98 38.16 -6.78 -12.86
C LEU A 98 37.13 -6.85 -14.00
N TYR A 99 37.35 -7.66 -15.05
CA TYR A 99 36.42 -7.77 -16.20
C TYR A 99 35.03 -8.37 -15.87
N GLY A 100 34.81 -8.85 -14.65
CA GLY A 100 33.52 -9.38 -14.17
C GLY A 100 32.51 -8.34 -13.70
N LEU A 101 32.58 -7.10 -14.20
CA LEU A 101 31.64 -6.04 -13.79
C LEU A 101 30.25 -6.31 -14.39
N PRO A 102 29.20 -6.47 -13.57
CA PRO A 102 27.86 -6.77 -14.06
C PRO A 102 27.34 -5.65 -14.98
N THR A 103 26.51 -6.05 -15.95
CA THR A 103 25.78 -5.09 -16.79
C THR A 103 24.75 -4.39 -15.93
N LEU A 104 24.69 -3.06 -16.03
CA LEU A 104 23.65 -2.29 -15.35
C LEU A 104 22.31 -2.59 -16.03
N LEU A 105 21.36 -3.11 -15.26
CA LEU A 105 20.01 -3.39 -15.75
C LEU A 105 19.20 -2.09 -15.87
N ALA A 106 18.15 -2.09 -16.69
CA ALA A 106 17.27 -0.94 -16.82
C ALA A 106 16.58 -0.63 -15.47
N ILE A 107 16.42 0.65 -15.10
CA ILE A 107 15.73 1.07 -13.86
C ILE A 107 14.27 0.57 -13.75
N THR A 108 13.68 0.19 -14.88
CA THR A 108 12.34 -0.39 -14.97
C THR A 108 12.29 -1.89 -14.71
N SER A 109 13.44 -2.55 -14.55
CA SER A 109 13.53 -3.99 -14.26
C SER A 109 12.86 -4.33 -12.92
N ALA A 110 12.56 -5.62 -12.74
CA ALA A 110 11.93 -6.11 -11.52
C ALA A 110 12.76 -5.74 -10.27
N PRO A 111 12.13 -5.33 -9.15
CA PRO A 111 12.83 -4.79 -7.98
C PRO A 111 13.90 -5.73 -7.41
N ALA A 112 13.58 -7.02 -7.28
CA ALA A 112 14.51 -8.02 -6.74
C ALA A 112 15.78 -8.16 -7.60
N VAL A 113 15.60 -8.16 -8.92
CA VAL A 113 16.70 -8.28 -9.89
C VAL A 113 17.57 -7.02 -9.88
N LEU A 114 16.97 -5.83 -9.68
CA LEU A 114 17.73 -4.59 -9.52
C LEU A 114 18.56 -4.58 -8.23
N LEU A 115 17.97 -5.03 -7.12
CA LEU A 115 18.69 -5.11 -5.84
C LEU A 115 19.91 -6.03 -5.94
N GLU A 116 19.74 -7.22 -6.52
CA GLU A 116 20.85 -8.15 -6.77
C GLU A 116 21.94 -7.52 -7.66
N ASN A 117 21.54 -6.89 -8.76
CA ASN A 117 22.48 -6.20 -9.65
C ASN A 117 23.28 -5.10 -8.95
N TYR A 118 22.64 -4.31 -8.08
CA TYR A 118 23.31 -3.26 -7.31
C TYR A 118 24.25 -3.84 -6.25
N THR A 119 23.85 -4.94 -5.60
CA THR A 119 24.71 -5.69 -4.67
C THR A 119 25.95 -6.22 -5.39
N ASP A 120 25.82 -6.79 -6.59
CA ASP A 120 26.96 -7.26 -7.38
C ASP A 120 27.94 -6.14 -7.72
N ILE A 121 27.41 -4.97 -8.12
CA ILE A 121 28.23 -3.76 -8.38
C ILE A 121 28.98 -3.35 -7.11
N ALA A 122 28.30 -3.34 -5.96
CA ALA A 122 28.90 -3.01 -4.67
C ALA A 122 30.00 -4.03 -4.28
N SER A 123 29.79 -5.32 -4.53
CA SER A 123 30.79 -6.36 -4.29
C SER A 123 32.01 -6.23 -5.20
N VAL A 124 31.84 -5.85 -6.47
CA VAL A 124 32.98 -5.54 -7.35
C VAL A 124 33.74 -4.31 -6.82
N TRP A 125 33.03 -3.26 -6.41
CA TRP A 125 33.66 -2.05 -5.85
C TRP A 125 34.45 -2.37 -4.58
N GLU A 126 33.93 -3.20 -3.68
CA GLU A 126 34.65 -3.67 -2.50
C GLU A 126 35.96 -4.37 -2.86
N ARG A 127 35.93 -5.30 -3.83
CA ARG A 127 37.15 -5.99 -4.30
C ARG A 127 38.17 -5.01 -4.86
N VAL A 128 37.73 -3.98 -5.60
CA VAL A 128 38.62 -2.92 -6.11
C VAL A 128 39.25 -2.12 -4.98
N ASN A 129 38.49 -1.77 -3.94
CA ASN A 129 39.00 -1.05 -2.78
C ASN A 129 40.02 -1.88 -1.98
N ALA A 130 39.97 -3.21 -2.07
CA ALA A 130 40.91 -4.12 -1.43
C ALA A 130 42.18 -4.40 -2.26
N LEU A 131 42.30 -3.88 -3.49
CA LEU A 131 43.47 -4.15 -4.33
C LEU A 131 44.73 -3.45 -3.80
N PRO A 132 45.91 -4.08 -3.90
CA PRO A 132 47.18 -3.45 -3.54
C PRO A 132 47.46 -2.21 -4.41
N GLN A 133 48.09 -1.18 -3.81
CA GLN A 133 48.43 0.09 -4.48
C GLN A 133 49.33 -0.06 -5.73
N ALA A 134 50.00 -1.20 -5.88
CA ALA A 134 50.78 -1.52 -7.08
C ALA A 134 49.91 -1.76 -8.33
N ARG A 135 48.61 -2.08 -8.17
CA ARG A 135 47.67 -2.36 -9.27
C ARG A 135 46.73 -1.19 -9.58
N VAL A 136 46.48 -0.33 -8.60
CA VAL A 136 45.67 0.89 -8.74
C VAL A 136 46.42 2.03 -8.04
N PRO A 137 46.66 3.18 -8.71
CA PRO A 137 47.40 4.28 -8.10
C PRO A 137 46.84 4.64 -6.71
N ALA A 138 47.70 4.66 -5.69
CA ALA A 138 47.34 4.89 -4.28
C ALA A 138 46.41 6.08 -4.04
N ALA A 139 46.59 7.16 -4.81
CA ALA A 139 45.76 8.38 -4.74
C ALA A 139 44.30 8.19 -5.18
N LYS A 140 43.94 7.03 -5.72
CA LYS A 140 42.59 6.69 -6.20
C LYS A 140 41.84 5.75 -5.25
N LEU A 141 42.45 5.32 -4.15
CA LEU A 141 41.85 4.43 -3.15
C LEU A 141 41.74 5.11 -1.77
N PRO A 142 40.65 4.87 -1.01
CA PRO A 142 39.44 4.16 -1.41
C PRO A 142 38.72 4.89 -2.54
N LEU A 143 38.17 4.13 -3.50
CA LEU A 143 37.48 4.71 -4.64
C LEU A 143 36.27 5.49 -4.15
N ARG A 144 36.19 6.76 -4.54
CA ARG A 144 35.06 7.65 -4.31
C ARG A 144 34.46 8.07 -5.63
N ILE A 145 33.16 7.87 -5.80
CA ILE A 145 32.47 8.12 -7.06
C ILE A 145 31.98 9.57 -7.07
N PRO A 146 32.37 10.38 -8.06
CA PRO A 146 31.77 11.68 -8.25
C PRO A 146 30.31 11.53 -8.70
N LEU A 147 29.40 12.24 -8.04
CA LEU A 147 27.99 12.33 -8.34
C LEU A 147 27.62 13.82 -8.43
N GLU A 148 27.01 14.23 -9.54
CA GLU A 148 26.44 15.57 -9.64
C GLU A 148 25.13 15.61 -8.86
N GLU A 149 25.09 16.42 -7.79
CA GLU A 149 23.89 16.68 -6.99
C GLU A 149 23.71 18.20 -6.85
N ASN A 150 22.48 18.69 -7.06
CA ASN A 150 21.98 20.06 -6.80
C ASN A 150 23.05 21.10 -6.33
N ASN A 151 23.86 21.61 -7.27
CA ASN A 151 24.92 22.62 -7.09
C ASN A 151 26.35 22.15 -6.79
N GLY A 152 26.72 20.89 -7.06
CA GLY A 152 28.12 20.49 -7.04
C GLY A 152 28.39 19.02 -7.35
N ILE A 153 29.67 18.65 -7.28
CA ILE A 153 30.11 17.26 -7.32
C ILE A 153 30.28 16.77 -5.89
N VAL A 154 29.48 15.78 -5.51
CA VAL A 154 29.61 15.05 -4.23
C VAL A 154 30.32 13.73 -4.49
N HIS A 155 31.19 13.32 -3.57
CA HIS A 155 31.92 12.06 -3.67
C HIS A 155 31.27 10.98 -2.81
N ILE A 156 30.62 10.01 -3.45
CA ILE A 156 29.93 8.90 -2.79
C ILE A 156 30.90 7.76 -2.48
N THR A 157 30.83 7.22 -1.26
CA THR A 157 31.60 6.05 -0.80
C THR A 157 30.81 4.75 -1.00
N LEU A 158 31.50 3.60 -0.92
CA LEU A 158 30.86 2.28 -1.00
C LEU A 158 29.80 2.09 0.11
N GLU A 159 30.08 2.56 1.32
CA GLU A 159 29.16 2.47 2.46
C GLU A 159 27.88 3.26 2.20
N GLN A 160 28.00 4.49 1.66
CA GLN A 160 26.85 5.30 1.28
C GLN A 160 26.03 4.64 0.15
N PHE A 161 26.68 3.93 -0.78
CA PHE A 161 25.97 3.15 -1.78
C PHE A 161 25.24 1.95 -1.18
N ARG A 162 25.86 1.22 -0.25
CA ARG A 162 25.20 0.14 0.51
C ARG A 162 23.98 0.66 1.27
N ALA A 163 24.11 1.80 1.94
CA ALA A 163 22.98 2.45 2.62
C ALA A 163 21.82 2.79 1.64
N ARG A 164 22.11 3.17 0.40
CA ARG A 164 21.07 3.37 -0.64
C ARG A 164 20.44 2.06 -1.11
N ILE A 165 21.18 0.95 -1.16
CA ILE A 165 20.64 -0.39 -1.45
C ILE A 165 19.71 -0.83 -0.31
N ASP A 166 20.13 -0.66 0.94
CA ASP A 166 19.33 -1.01 2.12
C ASP A 166 18.06 -0.14 2.21
N ALA A 167 18.17 1.16 1.91
CA ALA A 167 17.02 2.04 1.82
C ALA A 167 16.05 1.62 0.71
N LEU A 168 16.55 1.14 -0.44
CA LEU A 168 15.69 0.63 -1.52
C LEU A 168 14.96 -0.65 -1.11
N ARG A 169 15.64 -1.55 -0.38
CA ARG A 169 15.02 -2.76 0.18
C ARG A 169 13.91 -2.39 1.17
N ALA A 170 14.22 -1.53 2.14
CA ALA A 170 13.23 -1.07 3.12
C ALA A 170 12.02 -0.37 2.46
N ALA A 171 12.26 0.44 1.42
CA ALA A 171 11.18 1.07 0.67
C ALA A 171 10.31 0.06 -0.11
N ALA A 172 10.89 -1.05 -0.60
CA ALA A 172 10.14 -2.13 -1.22
C ALA A 172 9.28 -2.87 -0.20
N ASP A 173 9.82 -3.17 0.99
CA ASP A 173 9.08 -3.83 2.08
C ASP A 173 7.92 -2.93 2.61
N THR A 174 8.17 -1.63 2.69
CA THR A 174 7.16 -0.62 3.08
C THR A 174 6.01 -0.59 2.07
N LEU A 175 6.33 -0.64 0.78
CA LEU A 175 5.32 -0.72 -0.28
C LEU A 175 4.52 -2.01 -0.19
N ALA A 176 5.18 -3.17 -0.04
CA ALA A 176 4.49 -4.46 0.06
C ALA A 176 3.54 -4.50 1.28
N THR A 177 3.97 -3.95 2.41
CA THR A 177 3.12 -3.80 3.60
C THR A 177 1.90 -2.93 3.32
N ALA A 178 2.10 -1.76 2.70
CA ALA A 178 1.00 -0.85 2.36
C ALA A 178 0.01 -1.48 1.36
N GLU A 179 0.49 -2.29 0.40
CA GLU A 179 -0.36 -3.04 -0.54
C GLU A 179 -1.22 -4.08 0.18
N SER A 180 -0.66 -4.81 1.16
CA SER A 180 -1.41 -5.76 2.00
C SER A 180 -2.48 -5.04 2.82
N THR A 181 -2.09 -3.98 3.54
CA THR A 181 -3.02 -3.22 4.39
C THR A 181 -4.20 -2.65 3.59
N VAL A 182 -3.96 -2.03 2.43
CA VAL A 182 -5.04 -1.54 1.57
C VAL A 182 -5.96 -2.68 1.10
N THR A 183 -5.38 -3.86 0.81
CA THR A 183 -6.17 -5.03 0.37
C THR A 183 -7.07 -5.52 1.50
N GLU A 184 -6.53 -5.67 2.70
CA GLU A 184 -7.27 -6.05 3.90
C GLU A 184 -8.38 -5.04 4.22
N GLY A 185 -8.09 -3.74 4.20
CA GLY A 185 -9.07 -2.68 4.41
C GLY A 185 -10.21 -2.71 3.38
N ILE A 186 -9.91 -2.97 2.10
CA ILE A 186 -10.93 -3.11 1.06
C ILE A 186 -11.82 -4.33 1.31
N VAL A 187 -11.23 -5.46 1.72
CA VAL A 187 -11.97 -6.70 2.04
C VAL A 187 -12.88 -6.48 3.24
N GLU A 188 -12.37 -5.86 4.30
CA GLU A 188 -13.15 -5.58 5.51
C GLU A 188 -14.31 -4.62 5.22
N ARG A 189 -14.04 -3.53 4.51
CA ARG A 189 -15.08 -2.60 4.07
C ARG A 189 -16.17 -3.31 3.26
N LYS A 190 -15.78 -4.21 2.34
CA LYS A 190 -16.74 -5.00 1.56
C LYS A 190 -17.59 -5.90 2.47
N ARG A 191 -16.97 -6.60 3.41
CA ARG A 191 -17.65 -7.47 4.39
C ARG A 191 -18.70 -6.69 5.20
N LEU A 192 -18.34 -5.49 5.69
CA LEU A 192 -19.25 -4.64 6.45
C LEU A 192 -20.45 -4.17 5.61
N HIS A 193 -20.24 -3.79 4.35
CA HIS A 193 -21.36 -3.45 3.46
C HIS A 193 -22.28 -4.64 3.15
N GLU A 194 -21.74 -5.86 3.04
CA GLU A 194 -22.54 -7.07 2.87
C GLU A 194 -23.38 -7.37 4.12
N GLN A 195 -22.81 -7.19 5.31
CA GLN A 195 -23.55 -7.27 6.57
C GLN A 195 -24.67 -6.23 6.63
N ALA A 196 -24.40 -4.98 6.26
CA ALA A 196 -25.42 -3.93 6.19
C ALA A 196 -26.56 -4.29 5.24
N GLY A 197 -26.25 -4.92 4.10
CA GLY A 197 -27.26 -5.43 3.17
C GLY A 197 -28.18 -6.48 3.82
N THR A 198 -27.60 -7.38 4.61
CA THR A 198 -28.36 -8.41 5.35
C THR A 198 -29.28 -7.76 6.38
N VAL A 199 -28.76 -6.86 7.21
CA VAL A 199 -29.55 -6.11 8.22
C VAL A 199 -30.72 -5.38 7.58
N VAL A 200 -30.49 -4.65 6.48
CA VAL A 200 -31.56 -3.92 5.75
C VAL A 200 -32.64 -4.89 5.24
N LYS A 201 -32.23 -6.02 4.67
CA LYS A 201 -33.16 -7.02 4.12
C LYS A 201 -34.01 -7.65 5.22
N ASP A 202 -33.37 -8.08 6.29
CA ASP A 202 -34.03 -8.78 7.40
C ASP A 202 -34.96 -7.84 8.16
N TYR A 203 -34.50 -6.60 8.41
CA TYR A 203 -35.34 -5.54 8.96
C TYR A 203 -36.59 -5.31 8.11
N ALA A 204 -36.45 -5.20 6.79
CA ALA A 204 -37.59 -4.99 5.91
C ALA A 204 -38.59 -6.16 5.94
N GLY A 205 -38.13 -7.39 6.20
CA GLY A 205 -38.99 -8.55 6.42
C GLY A 205 -39.73 -8.46 7.76
N VAL A 206 -38.99 -8.23 8.85
CA VAL A 206 -39.52 -8.13 10.21
C VAL A 206 -40.52 -7.00 10.35
N ALA A 207 -40.19 -5.79 9.87
CA ALA A 207 -41.08 -4.63 9.93
C ALA A 207 -42.41 -4.88 9.19
N ARG A 208 -42.41 -5.62 8.07
CA ARG A 208 -43.65 -6.02 7.38
C ARG A 208 -44.46 -7.05 8.15
N GLY A 209 -43.81 -7.92 8.91
CA GLY A 209 -44.46 -8.93 9.74
C GLY A 209 -45.07 -8.38 11.02
N LEU A 210 -44.44 -7.38 11.63
CA LEU A 210 -44.87 -6.80 12.91
C LEU A 210 -45.90 -5.67 12.75
N LEU A 211 -45.81 -4.86 11.68
CA LEU A 211 -46.73 -3.74 11.50
C LEU A 211 -48.10 -4.22 10.97
N PRO A 212 -49.22 -3.68 11.48
CA PRO A 212 -50.55 -4.04 11.00
C PRO A 212 -50.78 -3.61 9.56
N ALA A 213 -51.62 -4.36 8.83
CA ALA A 213 -51.95 -4.07 7.45
C ALA A 213 -52.52 -2.63 7.31
N GLY A 214 -51.99 -1.88 6.34
CA GLY A 214 -52.39 -0.48 6.10
C GLY A 214 -51.63 0.56 6.94
N HIS A 215 -50.75 0.15 7.87
CA HIS A 215 -49.94 1.08 8.64
C HIS A 215 -49.07 1.98 7.75
N ALA A 216 -48.99 3.27 8.05
CA ALA A 216 -48.30 4.25 7.20
C ALA A 216 -46.81 3.92 7.00
N LEU A 217 -46.14 3.39 8.04
CA LEU A 217 -44.73 3.01 7.99
C LEU A 217 -44.43 1.89 6.99
N LEU A 218 -45.39 1.02 6.66
CA LEU A 218 -45.19 -0.03 5.65
C LEU A 218 -44.81 0.54 4.27
N LYS A 219 -45.26 1.76 3.96
CA LYS A 219 -44.98 2.43 2.67
C LYS A 219 -43.59 3.07 2.62
N THR A 220 -42.95 3.24 3.78
CA THR A 220 -41.67 3.95 3.90
C THR A 220 -40.52 3.03 4.28
N ILE A 221 -40.73 1.70 4.30
CA ILE A 221 -39.69 0.73 4.61
C ILE A 221 -38.54 0.90 3.62
N PRO A 222 -37.32 1.20 4.10
CA PRO A 222 -36.15 1.29 3.24
C PRO A 222 -35.89 -0.02 2.51
N THR A 223 -35.53 0.08 1.24
CA THR A 223 -35.23 -1.07 0.40
C THR A 223 -33.85 -0.92 -0.21
N LEU A 224 -33.14 -2.04 -0.33
CA LEU A 224 -31.93 -2.09 -1.12
C LEU A 224 -32.30 -1.73 -2.57
N SER A 225 -31.54 -0.82 -3.17
CA SER A 225 -31.67 -0.56 -4.61
C SER A 225 -31.37 -1.87 -5.34
N ALA A 226 -32.17 -2.24 -6.34
CA ALA A 226 -31.81 -3.34 -7.23
C ALA A 226 -30.45 -3.01 -7.86
N GLY A 227 -29.40 -3.74 -7.42
CA GLY A 227 -28.04 -3.64 -7.93
C GLY A 227 -27.84 -4.55 -9.11
#